data_AF-A0A8S9V8F1-F1
#
_entry.id   AF-A0A8S9V8F1-F1
#
_cell.length_a   1.000
_cell.length_b   1.000
_cell.length_c   1.000
_cell.angle_alpha   90.00
_cell.angle_beta   90.00
_cell.angle_gamma   90.00
#
_symmetry.space_group_name_H-M   'P 1'
#
loop_
_entity.id
_entity.type
_entity.pdbx_description
1 polymer ?
#
loop_
_entity_poly.entity_id
_entity_poly.type
_entity_poly.pdbx_seq_one_letter_code
_entity_poly.pdbx_strand_id
1 'polypeptide(L)'
;MAERRRRNFTDEEDLALLREALGDPPFIQPRGSILARWDSLATSDADDSFPRENLSGKTASGRLGKLIKVHREHDAEAATLSGGSEEEESEKVMLLDELIALIDECTARTTAAKTTEGLKRQREEEALLAARRLTMETLAESTLYQNDAEKWN
;
A
#
# COMPACT_ATOMS: atom_id res chain seq x y z
N MET A 1 29.67 29.17 -0.94
CA MET A 1 28.65 28.17 -1.30
C MET A 1 29.21 26.81 -0.92
N ALA A 2 28.98 26.34 0.31
CA ALA A 2 29.47 25.03 0.73
C ALA A 2 28.61 23.96 0.05
N GLU A 3 29.23 23.11 -0.77
CA GLU A 3 28.58 21.89 -1.27
C GLU A 3 28.16 21.05 -0.05
N ARG A 4 26.87 20.99 0.21
CA ARG A 4 26.28 20.14 1.25
C ARG A 4 26.44 18.69 0.78
N ARG A 5 27.62 18.12 0.99
CA ARG A 5 27.97 16.72 0.69
C ARG A 5 26.88 15.85 1.31
N ARG A 6 26.21 15.04 0.49
CA ARG A 6 25.12 14.17 0.96
C ARG A 6 25.68 13.24 2.03
N ARG A 7 25.34 13.50 3.30
CA ARG A 7 25.65 12.59 4.41
C ARG A 7 24.86 11.31 4.21
N ASN A 8 25.57 10.18 4.20
CA ASN A 8 24.96 8.86 4.20
C ASN A 8 24.26 8.61 5.55
N PHE A 9 23.28 7.71 5.55
CA PHE A 9 22.61 7.28 6.76
C PHE A 9 23.54 6.39 7.59
N THR A 10 23.62 6.61 8.89
CA THR A 10 24.28 5.71 9.85
C THR A 10 23.31 4.62 10.32
N ASP A 11 23.82 3.57 10.96
CA ASP A 11 22.95 2.51 11.49
C ASP A 11 22.07 2.98 12.65
N GLU A 12 22.56 3.90 13.49
CA GLU A 12 21.75 4.58 14.51
C GLU A 12 20.61 5.41 13.88
N GLU A 13 20.89 6.12 12.78
CA GLU A 13 19.88 6.87 12.01
C GLU A 13 18.84 5.92 11.40
N ASP A 14 19.25 4.74 10.94
CA ASP A 14 18.34 3.72 10.43
C ASP A 14 17.47 3.13 11.55
N LEU A 15 18.04 2.81 12.71
CA LEU A 15 17.29 2.27 13.85
C LEU A 15 16.26 3.29 14.36
N ALA A 16 16.64 4.55 14.53
CA ALA A 16 15.71 5.61 14.92
C ALA A 16 14.57 5.76 13.89
N LEU A 17 14.89 5.71 12.59
CA LEU A 17 13.89 5.74 11.52
C LEU A 17 12.93 4.54 11.58
N LEU A 18 13.44 3.34 11.85
CA LEU A 18 12.63 2.12 11.93
C LEU A 18 11.71 2.14 13.15
N ARG A 19 12.22 2.53 14.32
CA ARG A 19 11.43 2.64 15.56
C ARG A 19 10.30 3.65 15.41
N GLU A 20 10.59 4.84 14.91
CA GLU A 20 9.59 5.89 14.70
C GLU A 20 8.54 5.47 13.63
N ALA A 21 8.99 4.84 12.55
CA ALA A 21 8.08 4.34 11.50
C ALA A 21 7.19 3.19 11.99
N LEU A 22 7.60 2.45 13.01
CA LEU A 22 6.78 1.43 13.65
C LEU A 22 5.78 2.05 14.64
N GLY A 23 6.20 3.10 15.36
CA GLY A 23 5.35 3.84 16.30
C GLY A 23 4.22 4.65 15.64
N ASP A 24 4.51 5.36 14.55
CA ASP A 24 3.50 6.03 13.70
C ASP A 24 3.63 5.59 12.25
N PRO A 25 3.01 4.46 11.84
CA PRO A 25 3.14 3.87 10.50
C PRO A 25 2.67 4.82 9.38
N PRO A 26 3.58 5.52 8.67
CA PRO A 26 3.19 6.56 7.72
C PRO A 26 2.60 5.96 6.42
N PHE A 27 2.80 4.66 6.19
CA PHE A 27 2.35 3.92 5.01
C PHE A 27 0.92 3.35 5.13
N ILE A 28 0.31 3.40 6.31
CA ILE A 28 -1.09 2.97 6.53
C ILE A 28 -2.09 4.07 6.13
N GLN A 29 -1.59 5.29 5.90
CA GLN A 29 -2.42 6.48 5.76
C GLN A 29 -3.20 6.52 4.44
N PRO A 30 -4.39 7.18 4.43
CA PRO A 30 -5.18 7.39 3.23
C PRO A 30 -4.36 8.07 2.11
N ARG A 31 -4.65 7.69 0.87
CA ARG A 31 -3.98 8.21 -0.33
C ARG A 31 -4.04 9.75 -0.33
N GLY A 32 -2.87 10.39 -0.38
CA GLY A 32 -2.72 11.85 -0.37
C GLY A 32 -2.19 12.44 0.95
N SER A 33 -2.16 11.67 2.05
CA SER A 33 -1.63 12.11 3.35
C SER A 33 -0.31 11.45 3.76
N ILE A 34 0.10 10.40 3.04
CA ILE A 34 1.31 9.60 3.30
C ILE A 34 2.57 10.49 3.41
N LEU A 35 2.78 11.41 2.46
CA LEU A 35 3.98 12.26 2.47
C LEU A 35 3.98 13.24 3.65
N ALA A 36 2.81 13.77 4.03
CA ALA A 36 2.69 14.67 5.18
C ALA A 36 3.02 13.95 6.50
N ARG A 37 2.69 12.66 6.61
CA ARG A 37 3.12 11.84 7.76
C ARG A 37 4.59 11.52 7.76
N TRP A 38 5.15 11.22 6.59
CA TRP A 38 6.60 11.12 6.47
C TRP A 38 7.32 12.43 6.83
N ASP A 39 6.77 13.59 6.48
CA ASP A 39 7.33 14.88 6.87
C ASP A 39 7.17 15.10 8.38
N SER A 40 6.02 14.74 8.98
CA SER A 40 5.82 14.80 10.44
C SER A 40 6.83 13.92 11.18
N LEU A 41 7.03 12.69 10.71
CA LEU A 41 8.02 11.74 11.22
C LEU A 41 9.44 12.31 11.09
N ALA A 42 9.77 12.91 9.95
CA ALA A 42 11.08 13.51 9.72
C ALA A 42 11.35 14.78 10.56
N THR A 43 10.29 15.41 11.09
CA THR A 43 10.35 16.52 12.04
C THR A 43 10.13 16.09 13.50
N SER A 44 9.95 14.80 13.76
CA SER A 44 9.69 14.29 15.09
C SER A 44 10.94 14.43 15.96
N ASP A 45 10.83 15.22 17.02
CA ASP A 45 11.84 15.35 18.08
C ASP A 45 11.72 14.19 19.12
N ALA A 46 10.96 13.14 18.82
CA ALA A 46 10.59 12.09 19.78
C ALA A 46 11.80 11.34 20.35
N ASP A 47 12.89 11.23 19.59
CA ASP A 47 14.20 10.86 20.10
C ASP A 47 15.14 12.05 19.83
N ASP A 48 15.71 12.61 20.90
CA ASP A 48 16.85 13.56 20.89
C ASP A 48 18.08 12.99 20.11
N SER A 49 17.96 11.74 19.65
CA SER A 49 18.91 10.96 18.91
C SER A 49 18.67 10.93 17.39
N PHE A 50 17.66 11.62 16.81
CA PHE A 50 17.59 11.75 15.35
C PHE A 50 18.67 12.74 14.88
N PRO A 51 19.87 12.29 14.50
CA PRO A 51 21.07 13.12 14.43
C PRO A 51 21.16 13.87 13.09
N ARG A 52 20.01 14.08 12.42
CA ARG A 52 19.95 14.68 11.08
C ARG A 52 18.98 15.85 11.02
N GLU A 53 19.56 17.04 11.09
CA GLU A 53 18.84 18.29 10.82
C GLU A 53 18.32 18.33 9.37
N ASN A 54 17.02 18.64 9.20
CA ASN A 54 16.33 18.80 7.91
C ASN A 54 16.14 17.50 7.10
N LEU A 55 15.78 16.39 7.76
CA LEU A 55 15.26 15.23 7.04
C LEU A 55 13.93 15.61 6.38
N SER A 56 13.75 15.22 5.12
CA SER A 56 12.45 15.35 4.43
C SER A 56 11.74 14.00 4.44
N GLY A 57 10.41 14.02 4.48
CA GLY A 57 9.62 12.80 4.46
C GLY A 57 9.89 11.94 3.22
N LYS A 58 10.17 12.57 2.08
CA LYS A 58 10.61 11.86 0.87
C LYS A 58 11.92 11.09 1.07
N THR A 59 12.86 11.66 1.83
CA THR A 59 14.15 11.01 2.10
C THR A 59 13.99 9.88 3.12
N ALA A 60 13.19 10.10 4.16
CA ALA A 60 12.84 9.07 5.15
C ALA A 60 12.16 7.87 4.50
N SER A 61 11.11 8.12 3.71
CA SER A 61 10.40 7.09 2.94
C SER A 61 11.33 6.34 1.97
N GLY A 62 12.18 7.08 1.25
CA GLY A 62 13.15 6.49 0.33
C GLY A 62 14.23 5.66 1.03
N ARG A 63 14.60 6.00 2.27
CA ARG A 63 15.55 5.21 3.06
C ARG A 63 14.89 3.94 3.59
N LEU A 64 13.70 4.03 4.17
CA LEU A 64 12.96 2.85 4.63
C LEU A 64 12.77 1.86 3.48
N GLY A 65 12.34 2.32 2.30
CA GLY A 65 12.14 1.44 1.15
C GLY A 65 13.42 0.73 0.69
N LYS A 66 14.59 1.35 0.87
CA LYS A 66 15.88 0.68 0.60
C LYS A 66 16.21 -0.37 1.64
N LEU A 67 15.99 -0.08 2.93
CA LEU A 67 16.26 -1.02 4.02
C LEU A 67 15.39 -2.28 3.88
N ILE A 68 14.09 -2.10 3.63
CA ILE A 68 13.16 -3.22 3.38
C ILE A 68 13.61 -4.05 2.18
N LYS A 69 14.03 -3.39 1.10
CA LYS A 69 14.49 -4.10 -0.11
C LYS A 69 15.71 -4.97 0.19
N VAL A 70 16.72 -4.40 0.84
CA VAL A 70 17.96 -5.12 1.19
C VAL A 70 17.64 -6.28 2.13
N HIS A 71 16.76 -6.07 3.12
CA HIS A 71 16.35 -7.12 4.06
C HIS A 71 15.68 -8.30 3.36
N ARG A 72 14.73 -8.03 2.44
CA ARG A 72 14.08 -9.09 1.66
C ARG A 72 15.05 -9.85 0.74
N GLU A 73 16.05 -9.17 0.20
CA GLU A 73 17.12 -9.80 -0.59
C GLU A 73 17.98 -10.70 0.31
N HIS A 74 18.36 -10.21 1.50
CA HIS A 74 19.10 -10.99 2.48
C HIS A 74 18.32 -12.22 2.98
N ASP A 75 17.03 -12.08 3.32
CA ASP A 75 16.19 -13.21 3.74
C ASP A 75 16.07 -14.27 2.64
N ALA A 76 15.95 -13.84 1.38
CA ALA A 76 15.91 -14.74 0.24
C ALA A 76 17.25 -15.46 0.06
N GLU A 77 18.38 -14.77 0.25
CA GLU A 77 19.72 -15.36 0.19
C GLU A 77 19.98 -16.31 1.37
N ALA A 78 19.61 -15.93 2.61
CA ALA A 78 19.71 -16.76 3.81
C ALA A 78 18.83 -18.03 3.73
N ALA A 79 17.65 -17.93 3.11
CA ALA A 79 16.82 -19.10 2.81
C ALA A 79 17.52 -20.09 1.85
N THR A 80 18.48 -19.61 1.04
CA THR A 80 19.26 -20.44 0.11
C THR A 80 20.62 -20.89 0.68
N LEU A 81 21.16 -20.18 1.67
CA LEU A 81 22.47 -20.42 2.29
C LEU A 81 22.31 -20.50 3.81
N SER A 82 22.39 -21.70 4.37
CA SER A 82 22.34 -21.89 5.83
C SER A 82 23.60 -21.31 6.49
N GLY A 83 23.47 -20.10 7.04
CA GLY A 83 24.47 -19.49 7.92
C GLY A 83 24.49 -17.97 7.82
N GLY A 84 23.86 -17.27 8.78
CA GLY A 84 23.89 -15.81 8.91
C GLY A 84 24.11 -15.41 10.37
N SER A 85 25.03 -14.47 10.58
CA SER A 85 25.60 -14.02 11.86
C SER A 85 24.62 -13.16 12.68
N GLU A 86 24.70 -13.26 14.00
CA GLU A 86 23.77 -12.65 14.95
C GLU A 86 24.51 -11.59 15.78
N GLU A 87 23.92 -10.41 15.99
CA GLU A 87 23.76 -9.77 17.32
C GLU A 87 23.32 -8.30 17.18
N GLU A 88 24.04 -7.42 16.46
CA GLU A 88 23.56 -6.02 16.21
C GLU A 88 22.56 -5.92 15.05
N GLU A 89 22.63 -6.88 14.12
CA GLU A 89 21.62 -7.08 13.09
C GLU A 89 20.27 -7.47 13.72
N SER A 90 20.24 -8.01 14.94
CA SER A 90 19.03 -8.56 15.56
C SER A 90 17.91 -7.53 15.74
N GLU A 91 18.18 -6.36 16.32
CA GLU A 91 17.11 -5.36 16.51
C GLU A 91 16.65 -4.78 15.18
N LYS A 92 17.61 -4.44 14.29
CA LYS A 92 17.30 -3.89 12.96
C LYS A 92 16.46 -4.88 12.16
N VAL A 93 16.80 -6.17 12.19
CA VAL A 93 16.06 -7.27 11.57
C VAL A 93 14.68 -7.41 12.18
N MET A 94 14.54 -7.47 13.50
CA MET A 94 13.23 -7.59 14.15
C MET A 94 12.30 -6.43 13.76
N LEU A 95 12.81 -5.19 13.78
CA LEU A 95 12.03 -4.01 13.36
C LEU A 95 11.67 -4.09 11.87
N LEU A 96 12.58 -4.56 11.02
CA LEU A 96 12.34 -4.72 9.58
C LEU A 96 11.31 -5.82 9.30
N ASP A 97 11.38 -6.96 9.98
CA ASP A 97 10.43 -8.06 9.87
C ASP A 97 9.02 -7.60 10.27
N GLU A 98 8.90 -6.88 11.39
CA GLU A 98 7.63 -6.36 11.87
C GLU A 98 7.04 -5.31 10.91
N LEU A 99 7.87 -4.37 10.43
CA LEU A 99 7.46 -3.38 9.44
C LEU A 99 7.04 -4.03 8.12
N ILE A 100 7.76 -5.06 7.67
CA ILE A 100 7.42 -5.82 6.46
C ILE A 100 6.07 -6.52 6.62
N ALA A 101 5.86 -7.23 7.73
CA ALA A 101 4.59 -7.88 8.02
C ALA A 101 3.43 -6.87 8.02
N LEU A 102 3.63 -5.71 8.63
CA LEU A 102 2.62 -4.65 8.70
C LEU A 102 2.32 -4.05 7.30
N ILE A 103 3.34 -3.85 6.48
CA ILE A 103 3.20 -3.34 5.10
C ILE A 103 2.47 -4.36 4.21
N ASP A 104 2.85 -5.63 4.27
CA ASP A 104 2.26 -6.68 3.45
C ASP A 104 0.80 -6.91 3.82
N GLU A 105 0.49 -6.94 5.12
CA GLU A 105 -0.88 -7.02 5.62
C GLU A 105 -1.72 -5.79 5.20
N CYS A 106 -1.18 -4.58 5.30
CA CYS A 106 -1.85 -3.38 4.74
C CYS A 106 -2.09 -3.50 3.23
N THR A 107 -1.11 -4.00 2.49
CA THR A 107 -1.22 -4.19 1.05
C THR A 107 -2.31 -5.21 0.72
N ALA A 108 -2.34 -6.35 1.41
CA ALA A 108 -3.35 -7.39 1.26
C ALA A 108 -4.76 -6.88 1.57
N ARG A 109 -4.94 -6.09 2.64
CA ARG A 109 -6.22 -5.46 2.95
C ARG A 109 -6.68 -4.51 1.85
N THR A 110 -5.79 -3.68 1.33
CA THR A 110 -6.16 -2.72 0.27
C THR A 110 -6.48 -3.40 -1.07
N THR A 111 -5.81 -4.50 -1.42
CA THR A 111 -6.13 -5.26 -2.63
C THR A 111 -7.45 -6.00 -2.49
N ALA A 112 -7.70 -6.64 -1.35
CA ALA A 112 -8.97 -7.32 -1.05
C ALA A 112 -10.17 -6.34 -1.06
N ALA A 113 -10.00 -5.13 -0.53
CA ALA A 113 -11.03 -4.10 -0.59
C ALA A 113 -11.36 -3.72 -2.04
N LYS A 114 -10.35 -3.51 -2.89
CA LYS A 114 -10.53 -3.17 -4.31
C LYS A 114 -11.17 -4.30 -5.12
N THR A 115 -10.81 -5.56 -4.86
CA THR A 115 -11.39 -6.71 -5.58
C THR A 115 -12.85 -6.92 -5.22
N THR A 116 -13.20 -6.79 -3.94
CA THR A 116 -14.60 -6.91 -3.49
C THR A 116 -15.48 -5.80 -4.03
N GLU A 117 -14.98 -4.56 -4.08
CA GLU A 117 -15.69 -3.42 -4.71
C GLU A 117 -15.87 -3.64 -6.21
N GLY A 118 -14.82 -4.09 -6.91
CA GLY A 118 -14.89 -4.40 -8.35
C GLY A 118 -15.90 -5.49 -8.67
N LEU A 119 -15.95 -6.57 -7.87
CA LEU A 119 -16.91 -7.65 -8.04
C LEU A 119 -18.35 -7.21 -7.78
N LYS A 120 -18.59 -6.34 -6.79
CA LYS A 120 -19.92 -5.76 -6.54
C LYS A 120 -20.38 -4.93 -7.73
N ARG A 121 -19.52 -4.04 -8.23
CA ARG A 121 -19.81 -3.21 -9.40
C ARG A 121 -20.10 -4.06 -10.63
N GLN A 122 -19.32 -5.11 -10.87
CA GLN A 122 -19.56 -6.01 -12.00
C GLN A 122 -20.93 -6.69 -11.89
N ARG A 123 -21.30 -7.17 -10.70
CA ARG A 123 -22.63 -7.78 -10.48
C ARG A 123 -23.77 -6.79 -10.68
N GLU A 124 -23.61 -5.54 -10.24
CA GLU A 124 -24.60 -4.48 -10.45
C GLU A 124 -24.75 -4.14 -11.94
N GLU A 125 -23.64 -4.03 -12.68
CA GLU A 125 -23.64 -3.79 -14.13
C GLU A 125 -24.29 -4.96 -14.89
N GLU A 126 -23.98 -6.22 -14.53
CA GLU A 126 -24.60 -7.41 -15.11
C GLU A 126 -26.11 -7.48 -14.81
N ALA A 127 -26.52 -7.18 -13.57
CA ALA A 127 -27.93 -7.13 -13.19
C ALA A 127 -28.70 -6.04 -13.95
N LEU A 128 -28.09 -4.86 -14.13
CA LEU A 128 -28.68 -3.78 -14.92
C LEU A 128 -28.85 -4.18 -16.39
N LEU A 129 -27.83 -4.84 -16.97
CA LEU A 129 -27.90 -5.33 -18.35
C LEU A 129 -28.98 -6.40 -18.52
N ALA A 130 -29.11 -7.33 -17.56
CA ALA A 130 -30.17 -8.35 -17.58
C ALA A 130 -31.56 -7.72 -17.49
N ALA A 131 -31.77 -6.77 -16.57
CA ALA A 131 -33.03 -6.05 -16.46
C ALA A 131 -33.37 -5.31 -17.76
N ARG A 132 -32.39 -4.62 -18.36
CA ARG A 132 -32.58 -3.94 -19.66
C ARG A 132 -32.98 -4.92 -20.76
N ARG A 133 -32.34 -6.09 -20.85
CA ARG A 133 -32.70 -7.13 -21.84
C ARG A 133 -34.15 -7.59 -21.66
N LEU A 134 -34.55 -7.92 -20.44
CA LEU A 134 -35.91 -8.35 -20.13
C LEU A 134 -36.95 -7.28 -20.49
N THR A 135 -36.68 -6.00 -20.16
CA THR A 135 -37.59 -4.92 -20.53
C THR A 135 -37.73 -4.76 -22.06
N MET A 136 -36.65 -4.95 -22.82
CA MET A 136 -36.72 -4.88 -24.28
C MET A 136 -37.47 -6.05 -24.90
N GLU A 137 -37.32 -7.25 -24.34
CA GLU A 137 -38.04 -8.45 -24.80
C GLU A 137 -39.54 -8.32 -24.55
N THR A 138 -39.96 -7.91 -23.35
CA THR A 138 -41.38 -7.69 -23.03
C THR A 138 -42.04 -6.62 -23.91
N LEU A 139 -41.32 -5.52 -24.20
CA LEU A 139 -41.80 -4.49 -25.13
C LEU A 139 -41.95 -5.05 -26.56
N ALA A 140 -40.96 -5.80 -27.03
CA ALA A 140 -41.01 -6.41 -28.36
C ALA A 140 -42.18 -7.40 -28.50
N GLU A 141 -42.39 -8.24 -27.50
CA GLU A 141 -43.48 -9.21 -27.45
C GLU A 141 -44.85 -8.51 -27.41
N SER A 142 -45.00 -7.46 -26.59
CA SER A 142 -46.21 -6.63 -26.57
C SER A 142 -46.50 -6.00 -27.94
N THR A 143 -45.48 -5.52 -28.65
CA THR A 143 -45.66 -4.91 -29.98
C THR A 143 -46.05 -5.93 -31.06
N LEU A 144 -45.59 -7.18 -30.95
CA LEU A 144 -45.98 -8.26 -31.85
C LEU A 144 -47.46 -8.63 -31.66
N TYR A 145 -47.91 -8.79 -30.41
CA TYR A 145 -49.31 -9.07 -30.13
C TYR A 145 -50.25 -7.93 -30.58
N GLN A 146 -49.81 -6.67 -30.48
CA GLN A 146 -50.59 -5.53 -30.96
C GLN A 146 -50.77 -5.54 -32.49
N ASN A 147 -49.71 -5.82 -33.25
CA ASN A 147 -49.75 -5.85 -34.72
C ASN A 147 -50.55 -7.04 -35.28
N ASP A 148 -50.50 -8.20 -34.62
CA ASP A 148 -51.29 -9.37 -35.04
C ASP A 148 -52.79 -9.20 -34.76
N ALA A 149 -53.17 -8.50 -33.69
CA ALA A 149 -54.56 -8.19 -33.40
C ALA A 149 -55.18 -7.21 -34.42
N GLU A 150 -54.39 -6.29 -34.97
CA GLU A 150 -54.83 -5.34 -36.00
C GLU A 150 -54.96 -5.96 -37.40
N LYS A 151 -54.33 -7.12 -37.65
CA LYS A 151 -54.41 -7.82 -38.96
C LYS A 151 -55.74 -8.54 -39.23
N TRP A 152 -56.55 -8.74 -38.20
CA TRP A 152 -57.80 -9.51 -38.28
C TRP A 152 -59.06 -8.68 -38.01
N ASN A 153 -58.93 -7.36 -37.87
CA ASN A 153 -60.03 -6.37 -37.87
C ASN A 153 -60.09 -5.64 -39.22
#